data_AF-A0A357L080-F1
#
_entry.id   AF-A0A357L080-F1
#
_cell.length_a   1.000
_cell.length_b   1.000
_cell.length_c   1.000
_cell.angle_alpha   90.00
_cell.angle_beta   90.00
_cell.angle_gamma   90.00
#
_symmetry.space_group_name_H-M   'P 1'
#
loop_
_entity.id
_entity.type
_entity.pdbx_description
1 polymer ?
#
loop_
_entity_poly.entity_id
_entity_poly.type
_entity_poly.pdbx_seq_one_letter_code
_entity_poly.pdbx_strand_id
1 'polypeptide(L)'
;HTDIVRALLDKGAKADKINEKKGGFPLMLAAGNGHLDCVIALVEAGADIAMAHAPTGAAAIDFAFEFKRHAVVAYLQSKGAAINPEFFRDRE
;
A
#
# COMPACT_ATOMS: atom_id res chain seq x y z
N HIS A 1 -6.03 15.60 -2.68
CA HIS A 1 -4.67 15.01 -2.74
C HIS A 1 -4.57 13.88 -3.76
N THR A 2 -5.68 13.21 -4.08
CA THR A 2 -5.77 12.14 -5.07
C THR A 2 -5.39 12.57 -6.49
N ASP A 3 -5.69 13.81 -6.84
CA ASP A 3 -5.47 14.36 -8.19
C ASP A 3 -3.97 14.41 -8.54
N ILE A 4 -3.13 14.65 -7.52
CA ILE A 4 -1.67 14.64 -7.65
C ILE A 4 -1.16 13.22 -7.90
N VAL A 5 -1.75 12.22 -7.24
CA VAL A 5 -1.38 10.80 -7.43
C VAL A 5 -1.78 10.31 -8.82
N ARG A 6 -2.99 10.66 -9.28
CA ARG A 6 -3.40 10.38 -10.67
C ARG A 6 -2.50 11.08 -11.68
N ALA A 7 -2.18 12.36 -11.47
CA ALA A 7 -1.28 13.10 -12.36
C ALA A 7 0.15 12.52 -12.38
N LEU A 8 0.65 12.01 -11.24
CA LEU A 8 1.94 11.33 -11.16
C LEU A 8 1.92 10.00 -11.93
N LEU A 9 0.87 9.18 -11.75
CA LEU A 9 0.70 7.92 -12.46
C LEU A 9 0.58 8.13 -13.97
N ASP A 10 -0.19 9.12 -14.40
CA ASP A 10 -0.38 9.48 -15.81
C ASP A 10 0.91 10.02 -16.47
N LYS A 11 1.80 10.63 -15.68
CA LYS A 11 3.16 11.02 -16.11
C LYS A 11 4.15 9.85 -16.19
N GLY A 12 3.69 8.60 -16.03
CA GLY A 12 4.53 7.41 -16.07
C GLY A 12 5.31 7.17 -14.77
N ALA A 13 4.84 7.71 -13.63
CA ALA A 13 5.37 7.27 -12.34
C ALA A 13 5.07 5.79 -12.18
N LYS A 14 6.13 4.98 -12.15
CA LYS A 14 5.99 3.54 -11.90
C LYS A 14 5.41 3.38 -10.49
N ALA A 15 4.21 2.81 -10.39
CA ALA A 15 3.59 2.48 -9.12
C ALA A 15 4.47 1.53 -8.28
N ASP A 16 5.32 0.75 -8.96
CA ASP A 16 6.32 -0.16 -8.39
C ASP A 16 7.71 0.48 -8.18
N LYS A 17 7.88 1.81 -8.28
CA LYS A 17 9.21 2.40 -8.06
C LYS A 17 9.55 2.38 -6.57
N ILE A 18 10.24 1.31 -6.19
CA ILE A 18 10.79 1.10 -4.85
C ILE A 18 11.90 2.13 -4.62
N ASN A 19 11.76 2.99 -3.62
CA ASN A 19 12.90 3.74 -3.12
C ASN A 19 13.69 2.83 -2.18
N GLU A 20 14.75 2.20 -2.69
CA GLU A 20 15.61 1.25 -1.95
C GLU A 20 16.13 1.81 -0.61
N LYS A 21 16.28 3.13 -0.49
CA LYS A 21 16.79 3.77 0.73
C LYS A 21 15.75 3.99 1.84
N LYS A 22 14.45 4.02 1.50
CA LYS A 22 13.37 4.24 2.47
C LYS A 22 12.32 3.14 2.47
N GLY A 23 12.45 2.14 1.60
CA GLY A 23 11.45 1.09 1.42
C GLY A 23 10.07 1.63 1.07
N GLY A 24 9.99 2.84 0.51
CA GLY A 24 8.73 3.55 0.33
C GLY A 24 7.96 2.99 -0.86
N PHE A 25 7.09 2.03 -0.62
CA PHE A 25 6.11 1.55 -1.60
C PHE A 25 4.94 2.56 -1.62
N PRO A 26 4.61 3.17 -2.78
CA PRO A 26 3.53 4.15 -2.87
C PRO A 26 2.19 3.61 -2.35
N LEU A 27 1.93 2.33 -2.58
CA LEU A 27 0.72 1.64 -2.13
C LEU A 27 0.65 1.55 -0.60
N MET A 28 1.76 1.21 0.07
CA MET A 28 1.81 1.14 1.54
C MET A 28 1.59 2.51 2.19
N LEU A 29 2.22 3.55 1.65
CA LEU A 29 2.07 4.91 2.16
C LEU A 29 0.64 5.42 1.95
N ALA A 30 0.02 5.13 0.80
CA ALA A 30 -1.37 5.44 0.57
C ALA A 30 -2.28 4.66 1.53
N ALA A 31 -1.96 3.39 1.78
CA ALA A 31 -2.73 2.50 2.62
C ALA A 31 -2.68 2.87 4.11
N GLY A 32 -1.48 3.13 4.66
CA GLY A 32 -1.31 3.58 6.05
C GLY A 32 -1.92 4.96 6.32
N ASN A 33 -1.88 5.86 5.32
CA ASN A 33 -2.55 7.16 5.41
C ASN A 33 -4.08 7.08 5.23
N GLY A 34 -4.62 5.95 4.78
CA GLY A 34 -6.06 5.79 4.54
C GLY A 34 -6.56 6.45 3.25
N HIS A 35 -5.68 6.75 2.30
CA HIS A 35 -6.02 7.36 1.03
C HIS A 35 -6.58 6.32 0.06
N LEU A 36 -7.84 5.92 0.26
CA LEU A 36 -8.50 4.88 -0.54
C LEU A 36 -8.40 5.15 -2.05
N ASP A 37 -8.72 6.36 -2.49
CA ASP A 37 -8.70 6.66 -3.92
C ASP A 37 -7.29 6.53 -4.55
N CYS A 38 -6.25 6.84 -3.78
CA CYS A 38 -4.86 6.63 -4.20
C CYS A 38 -4.52 5.14 -4.29
N VAL A 39 -4.99 4.34 -3.33
CA VAL A 39 -4.84 2.88 -3.34
C VAL A 39 -5.54 2.30 -4.57
N ILE A 40 -6.76 2.73 -4.87
CA ILE A 40 -7.50 2.30 -6.06
C ILE A 40 -6.69 2.62 -7.33
N ALA A 41 -6.26 3.88 -7.49
CA ALA A 41 -5.51 4.30 -8.68
C ALA A 41 -4.19 3.53 -8.85
N LEU A 42 -3.48 3.24 -7.75
CA LEU A 42 -2.24 2.46 -7.78
C LEU A 42 -2.49 1.00 -8.18
N VAL A 43 -3.53 0.36 -7.62
CA VAL A 43 -3.91 -1.00 -7.97
C VAL A 43 -4.37 -1.09 -9.43
N GLU A 44 -5.13 -0.11 -9.91
CA GLU A 44 -5.53 0.00 -11.33
C GLU A 44 -4.34 0.23 -12.26
N ALA A 45 -3.31 0.94 -11.78
CA ALA A 45 -2.06 1.13 -12.51
C ALA A 45 -1.15 -0.13 -12.50
N GLY A 46 -1.59 -1.24 -11.90
CA GLY A 46 -0.86 -2.50 -11.86
C GLY A 46 0.11 -2.65 -10.69
N ALA A 47 -0.02 -1.82 -9.63
CA ALA A 47 0.77 -2.01 -8.42
C ALA A 47 0.51 -3.38 -7.79
N ASP A 48 1.59 -4.04 -7.38
CA ASP A 48 1.47 -5.33 -6.70
C ASP A 48 0.99 -5.14 -5.25
N ILE A 49 -0.24 -5.61 -5.00
CA ILE A 49 -0.89 -5.56 -3.67
C ILE A 49 -0.26 -6.51 -2.65
N ALA A 50 0.42 -7.56 -3.11
CA ALA A 50 1.08 -8.56 -2.29
C ALA A 50 2.55 -8.22 -2.04
N MET A 51 3.05 -7.12 -2.61
CA MET A 51 4.42 -6.69 -2.44
C MET A 51 4.71 -6.38 -0.98
N ALA A 52 5.58 -7.21 -0.40
CA ALA A 52 6.01 -7.08 0.98
C ALA A 52 7.27 -6.22 1.09
N HIS A 53 7.32 -5.39 2.12
CA HIS A 53 8.49 -4.62 2.49
C HIS A 53 9.55 -5.56 3.06
N ALA A 54 10.58 -5.85 2.26
CA ALA A 54 11.63 -6.82 2.57
C ALA A 54 12.20 -6.80 4.01
N PRO A 55 12.46 -5.64 4.65
CA PRO A 55 12.94 -5.57 6.03
C PRO A 55 11.92 -5.97 7.10
N THR A 56 10.63 -5.83 6.83
CA THR A 56 9.55 -6.03 7.84
C THR A 56 8.57 -7.14 7.48
N GLY A 57 8.59 -7.62 6.24
CA GLY A 57 7.59 -8.54 5.69
C GLY A 57 6.17 -7.96 5.56
N ALA A 58 5.92 -6.71 5.94
CA ALA A 58 4.61 -6.08 5.86
C ALA A 58 4.19 -5.84 4.41
N ALA A 59 2.90 -5.92 4.09
CA ALA A 59 2.28 -5.47 2.84
C ALA A 59 1.42 -4.22 3.07
N ALA A 60 0.87 -3.65 2.00
CA ALA A 60 0.03 -2.44 2.11
C ALA A 60 -1.19 -2.61 3.04
N ILE A 61 -1.76 -3.82 3.07
CA ILE A 61 -2.89 -4.15 3.94
C ILE A 61 -2.50 -4.14 5.43
N ASP A 62 -1.27 -4.51 5.78
CA ASP A 62 -0.80 -4.54 7.17
C ASP A 62 -0.69 -3.12 7.74
N PHE A 63 -0.16 -2.19 6.95
CA PHE A 63 -0.16 -0.78 7.29
C PHE A 63 -1.59 -0.23 7.39
N ALA A 64 -2.47 -0.54 6.44
CA ALA A 64 -3.86 -0.11 6.54
C ALA A 64 -4.54 -0.65 7.81
N PHE A 65 -4.24 -1.89 8.20
CA PHE A 65 -4.77 -2.52 9.40
C PHE A 65 -4.22 -1.86 10.67
N GLU A 66 -2.90 -1.67 10.75
CA GLU A 66 -2.22 -1.00 11.87
C GLU A 66 -2.78 0.40 12.14
N PHE A 67 -2.95 1.19 11.08
CA PHE A 67 -3.48 2.55 11.16
C PHE A 67 -5.02 2.61 11.18
N LYS A 68 -5.71 1.46 11.35
CA LYS A 68 -7.18 1.34 11.43
C LYS A 68 -7.91 1.94 10.24
N ARG A 69 -7.35 1.80 9.04
CA ARG A 69 -7.89 2.30 7.77
C ARG A 69 -8.88 1.29 7.19
N HIS A 70 -10.02 1.12 7.86
CA HIS A 70 -11.02 0.09 7.52
C HIS A 70 -11.44 0.09 6.04
N ALA A 71 -11.65 1.27 5.44
CA ALA A 71 -12.03 1.37 4.03
C ALA A 71 -10.96 0.82 3.08
N VAL A 72 -9.69 1.07 3.37
CA VAL A 72 -8.57 0.54 2.58
C VAL A 72 -8.41 -0.96 2.80
N VAL A 73 -8.50 -1.42 4.05
CA VAL A 73 -8.43 -2.86 4.37
C VAL A 73 -9.51 -3.63 3.62
N ALA A 74 -10.77 -3.16 3.65
CA ALA A 74 -11.87 -3.79 2.94
C ALA A 74 -11.63 -3.87 1.43
N TYR A 75 -11.11 -2.78 0.83
CA TYR A 75 -10.78 -2.77 -0.59
C TYR A 75 -9.65 -3.76 -0.93
N LEU A 76 -8.55 -3.75 -0.18
CA LEU A 76 -7.42 -4.65 -0.41
C LEU A 76 -7.81 -6.12 -0.19
N GLN A 77 -8.63 -6.42 0.83
CA GLN A 77 -9.21 -7.76 1.03
C GLN A 77 -10.08 -8.19 -0.15
N SER A 78 -10.90 -7.29 -0.70
CA SER A 78 -11.71 -7.60 -1.88
C SER A 78 -10.87 -7.94 -3.12
N LYS A 79 -9.63 -7.45 -3.17
CA LYS A 79 -8.64 -7.77 -4.22
C LYS A 79 -7.82 -9.03 -3.91
N GLY A 80 -8.05 -9.68 -2.77
CA GLY A 80 -7.36 -10.90 -2.35
C GLY A 80 -6.07 -10.67 -1.56
N ALA A 81 -5.81 -9.45 -1.08
CA ALA A 81 -4.67 -9.22 -0.18
C ALA A 81 -4.94 -9.81 1.21
N ALA A 82 -3.93 -10.47 1.78
CA ALA A 82 -3.97 -11.07 3.12
C ALA A 82 -3.07 -10.29 4.09
N ILE A 83 -3.53 -10.16 5.33
CA ILE A 83 -2.77 -9.54 6.43
C ILE A 83 -1.65 -10.50 6.82
N ASN A 84 -0.41 -10.01 6.88
CA ASN A 84 0.72 -10.76 7.40
C ASN A 84 0.75 -10.67 8.94
N PRO A 85 0.49 -11.77 9.66
CA PRO A 85 0.50 -11.76 11.12
C PRO A 85 1.92 -11.59 11.71
N GLU A 86 2.98 -11.94 10.98
CA GLU A 86 4.36 -11.83 11.47
C GLU A 86 4.76 -10.37 11.73
N PHE A 87 4.25 -9.43 10.93
CA PHE A 87 4.51 -7.99 11.13
C PHE A 87 4.04 -7.48 12.51
N PHE A 88 3.01 -8.10 13.08
CA PHE A 88 2.47 -7.72 14.38
C PHE A 88 3.14 -8.45 15.55
N ARG A 89 3.94 -9.49 15.29
CA ARG A 89 4.53 -10.35 16.32
C ARG A 89 5.74 -9.72 17.01
N ASP A 90 6.51 -8.89 16.31
CA ASP A 90 7.69 -8.20 16.87
C ASP A 90 7.36 -6.93 17.69
N ARG A 91 6.07 -6.67 18.00
CA ARG A 91 5.63 -5.45 18.70
C ARG A 91 5.17 -5.65 20.16
N GLU A 92 5.44 -6.82 20.75
CA GLU A 92 5.19 -7.11 22.17
C GLU A 92 6.40 -6.80 23.07
#